data_AF-A0A453LH74-F1
#
_entry.id   AF-A0A453LH74-F1
#
_cell.length_a   1.000
_cell.length_b   1.000
_cell.length_c   1.000
_cell.angle_alpha   90.00
_cell.angle_beta   90.00
_cell.angle_gamma   90.00
#
_symmetry.space_group_name_H-M   'P 1'
#
loop_
_entity.id
_entity.type
_entity.pdbx_description
1 polymer ?
#
loop_
_entity_poly.entity_id
_entity_poly.type
_entity_poly.pdbx_seq_one_letter_code
_entity_poly.pdbx_strand_id
1 'polypeptide(L)'
;MRLGTSICSAMGSADCISVEKEVEDKSTTVLTSKIDGGVFFKPNRPALVMSSTSWTPDEDFSILLEAALMYDRRVAATLGEEDSMDEGQLWIDIKSGKQFDYPRLLFIITGKGPDRKKYEEQIKRLKLRRVAFRTMWLASEDYPLLLGMLVTCQNNLIL
;
A
#
# COMPACT_ATOMS: atom_id res chain seq x y z
N MET A 1 -14.23 12.94 -6.42
CA MET A 1 -14.50 11.57 -6.88
C MET A 1 -13.48 10.67 -6.21
N ARG A 2 -13.90 9.80 -5.28
CA ARG A 2 -13.01 8.85 -4.63
C ARG A 2 -12.97 7.60 -5.50
N LEU A 3 -11.79 7.01 -5.70
CA LEU A 3 -11.63 5.68 -6.28
C LEU A 3 -12.09 4.63 -5.24
N GLY A 4 -13.34 4.75 -4.78
CA GLY A 4 -13.85 4.18 -3.54
C GLY A 4 -14.25 2.71 -3.62
N THR A 5 -14.17 2.08 -4.79
CA THR A 5 -14.63 0.68 -4.95
C THR A 5 -13.64 -0.22 -5.68
N SER A 6 -12.63 0.31 -6.39
CA SER A 6 -11.69 -0.50 -7.18
C SER A 6 -10.40 -0.90 -6.44
N ILE A 7 -10.15 -0.35 -5.24
CA ILE A 7 -9.00 -0.74 -4.39
C ILE A 7 -9.26 -2.06 -3.64
N CYS A 8 -10.48 -2.58 -3.73
CA CYS A 8 -10.94 -3.76 -2.98
C CYS A 8 -10.81 -5.06 -3.78
N SER A 9 -9.58 -5.55 -3.91
CA SER A 9 -9.35 -6.96 -3.59
C SER A 9 -7.92 -7.12 -3.09
N ALA A 10 -7.79 -7.39 -1.80
CA ALA A 10 -6.53 -7.77 -1.18
C ALA A 10 -5.96 -9.00 -1.90
N MET A 11 -4.68 -8.97 -2.26
CA MET A 11 -3.98 -10.13 -2.82
C MET A 11 -3.03 -10.70 -1.78
N GLY A 12 -3.59 -11.36 -0.77
CA GLY A 12 -2.85 -11.97 0.35
C GLY A 12 -3.71 -12.08 1.60
N SER A 13 -3.42 -13.05 2.46
CA SER A 13 -4.19 -13.31 3.69
C SER A 13 -3.97 -12.25 4.78
N ALA A 14 -2.89 -11.47 4.67
CA ALA A 14 -2.51 -10.42 5.59
C ALA A 14 -2.23 -9.16 4.78
N ASP A 15 -3.20 -8.26 4.73
CA ASP A 15 -3.04 -6.98 4.05
C ASP A 15 -2.66 -5.93 5.07
N CYS A 16 -1.60 -5.16 4.85
CA CYS A 16 -1.23 -4.02 5.71
C CYS A 16 -2.19 -2.82 5.59
N ILE A 17 -3.39 -3.06 5.04
CA ILE A 17 -4.57 -2.19 5.04
C ILE A 17 -5.65 -2.70 6.01
N SER A 18 -5.53 -3.94 6.50
CA SER A 18 -6.51 -4.69 7.32
C SER A 18 -7.90 -4.80 6.70
N VAL A 19 -8.50 -5.96 6.93
CA VAL A 19 -9.92 -6.25 6.73
C VAL A 19 -10.73 -5.37 7.69
N GLU A 20 -11.03 -4.14 7.31
CA GLU A 20 -12.22 -3.47 7.81
C GLU A 20 -13.35 -3.86 6.86
N LYS A 21 -13.99 -4.97 7.20
CA LYS A 21 -15.37 -5.22 6.78
C LYS A 21 -16.29 -4.40 7.68
N GLU A 22 -16.09 -3.09 7.80
CA GLU A 22 -16.89 -2.23 8.67
C GLU A 22 -17.03 -0.83 8.09
N VAL A 23 -18.28 -0.49 7.79
CA VAL A 23 -18.91 0.83 7.55
C VAL A 23 -18.09 1.81 6.72
N GLU A 24 -18.56 2.07 5.49
CA GLU A 24 -18.09 3.13 4.60
C GLU A 24 -18.28 4.52 5.23
N ASP A 25 -17.41 4.88 6.18
CA ASP A 25 -17.33 6.21 6.73
C ASP A 25 -16.72 7.12 5.66
N LYS A 26 -17.59 7.92 5.03
CA LYS A 26 -17.22 8.89 4.01
C LYS A 26 -16.27 9.98 4.54
N SER A 27 -15.82 9.95 5.78
CA SER A 27 -14.87 10.93 6.32
C SER A 27 -13.39 10.53 6.23
N THR A 28 -13.00 9.27 5.94
CA THR A 28 -11.57 8.87 6.02
C THR A 28 -11.03 8.12 4.78
N THR A 29 -9.70 8.12 4.61
CA THR A 29 -8.93 7.33 3.62
C THR A 29 -7.75 6.65 4.31
N VAL A 30 -6.97 5.82 3.59
CA VAL A 30 -5.72 5.23 4.15
C VAL A 30 -4.68 6.29 4.55
N LEU A 31 -4.71 7.46 3.92
CA LEU A 31 -3.69 8.51 4.09
C LEU A 31 -4.17 9.68 4.97
N THR A 32 -5.46 9.96 4.97
CA THR A 32 -6.04 11.19 5.55
C THR A 32 -7.36 10.93 6.27
N SER A 33 -7.69 11.81 7.20
CA SER A 33 -9.00 11.90 7.86
C SER A 33 -9.56 13.30 7.64
N LYS A 34 -10.87 13.40 7.41
CA LYS A 34 -11.58 14.67 7.31
C LYS A 34 -12.34 14.92 8.63
N ILE A 35 -11.97 16.00 9.33
CA ILE A 35 -12.58 16.41 10.59
C ILE A 35 -13.02 17.87 10.43
N ASP A 36 -14.30 18.16 10.64
CA ASP A 36 -14.89 19.51 10.58
C ASP A 36 -14.52 20.34 9.33
N GLY A 37 -14.48 19.67 8.17
CA GLY A 37 -14.11 20.31 6.90
C GLY A 37 -12.61 20.39 6.63
N GLY A 38 -11.77 20.26 7.66
CA GLY A 38 -10.32 20.14 7.54
C GLY A 38 -9.87 18.74 7.14
N VAL A 39 -8.73 18.65 6.45
CA VAL A 39 -8.10 17.38 6.05
C VAL A 39 -6.77 17.23 6.78
N PHE A 40 -6.62 16.13 7.52
CA PHE A 40 -5.45 15.85 8.34
C PHE A 40 -4.79 14.54 7.90
N PHE A 41 -3.46 14.48 7.94
CA PHE A 41 -2.73 13.24 7.67
C PHE A 41 -2.89 12.25 8.82
N LYS A 42 -3.07 10.97 8.48
CA LYS A 42 -3.07 9.90 9.49
C LYS A 42 -1.64 9.69 10.03
N PRO A 43 -1.47 9.51 11.35
CA PRO A 43 -0.20 9.05 11.90
C PRO A 43 0.12 7.66 11.34
N ASN A 44 1.40 7.37 11.12
CA ASN A 44 1.86 6.11 10.53
C ASN A 44 1.16 5.72 9.22
N ARG A 45 0.74 6.71 8.41
CA ARG A 45 0.23 6.45 7.06
C ARG A 45 1.31 5.76 6.22
N PRO A 46 0.95 4.81 5.35
CA PRO A 46 1.93 4.19 4.46
C PRO A 46 2.49 5.22 3.46
N ALA A 47 3.74 5.05 3.08
CA ALA A 47 4.28 5.69 1.89
C ALA A 47 3.73 4.98 0.65
N LEU A 48 3.24 5.75 -0.32
CA LEU A 48 2.66 5.24 -1.54
C LEU A 48 3.76 5.14 -2.61
N VAL A 49 3.91 3.96 -3.20
CA VAL A 49 4.82 3.70 -4.32
C VAL A 49 3.96 3.32 -5.53
N MET A 50 4.23 3.93 -6.68
CA MET A 50 3.50 3.62 -7.91
C MET A 50 4.43 3.07 -8.96
N SER A 51 4.02 1.98 -9.60
CA SER A 51 4.71 1.43 -10.76
C SER A 51 3.71 1.21 -11.89
N SER A 52 4.00 1.72 -13.07
CA SER A 52 3.35 1.30 -14.31
C SER A 52 4.15 0.17 -14.94
N THR A 53 3.47 -0.84 -15.48
CA THR A 53 4.10 -1.99 -16.14
C THR A 53 3.19 -2.50 -17.25
N SER A 54 3.79 -2.90 -18.36
CA SER A 54 3.06 -3.55 -19.44
C SER A 54 2.87 -5.05 -19.20
N TRP A 55 3.50 -5.61 -18.15
CA TRP A 55 3.47 -7.04 -17.81
C TRP A 55 3.86 -7.95 -18.98
N THR A 56 4.77 -7.49 -19.83
CA THR A 56 5.30 -8.30 -20.93
C THR A 56 6.51 -9.11 -20.43
N PRO A 57 6.82 -10.26 -21.06
CA PRO A 57 7.90 -11.14 -20.59
C PRO A 57 9.30 -10.52 -20.66
N ASP A 58 9.48 -9.46 -21.45
CA ASP A 58 10.72 -8.69 -21.53
C ASP A 58 10.90 -7.71 -20.34
N GLU A 59 9.84 -7.44 -19.59
CA GLU A 59 9.92 -6.70 -18.32
C GLU A 59 10.23 -7.67 -17.16
N ASP A 60 11.38 -7.47 -16.52
CA ASP A 60 11.70 -8.16 -15.26
C ASP A 60 11.06 -7.44 -14.06
N PHE A 61 9.83 -7.84 -13.74
CA PHE A 61 9.10 -7.29 -12.60
C PHE A 61 9.52 -7.93 -11.26
N SER A 62 10.34 -9.01 -11.27
CA SER A 62 10.77 -9.65 -10.02
C SER A 62 11.65 -8.71 -9.19
N ILE A 63 12.39 -7.82 -9.84
CA ILE A 63 13.22 -6.79 -9.19
C ILE A 63 12.40 -5.95 -8.21
N LEU A 64 11.16 -5.57 -8.57
CA LEU A 64 10.28 -4.82 -7.67
C LEU A 64 9.87 -5.66 -6.45
N LEU A 65 9.53 -6.93 -6.68
CA LEU A 65 9.11 -7.85 -5.62
C LEU A 65 10.26 -8.16 -4.66
N GLU A 66 11.47 -8.34 -5.19
CA GLU A 66 12.70 -8.53 -4.43
C GLU A 66 13.03 -7.30 -3.58
N ALA A 67 12.94 -6.10 -4.15
CA ALA A 67 13.15 -4.86 -3.40
C ALA A 67 12.16 -4.72 -2.22
N ALA A 68 10.88 -5.04 -2.45
CA ALA A 68 9.87 -5.03 -1.39
C ALA A 68 10.17 -6.06 -0.29
N LEU A 69 10.58 -7.27 -0.65
CA LEU A 69 10.97 -8.32 0.29
C LEU A 69 12.22 -7.92 1.10
N MET A 70 13.23 -7.33 0.44
CA MET A 70 14.44 -6.85 1.08
C MET A 70 14.15 -5.74 2.08
N TYR A 71 13.27 -4.79 1.72
CA TYR A 71 12.83 -3.74 2.63
C TYR A 71 12.18 -4.33 3.88
N ASP A 72 11.20 -5.22 3.72
CA ASP A 72 10.46 -5.81 4.83
C ASP A 72 11.39 -6.55 5.80
N ARG A 73 12.28 -7.40 5.27
CA ARG A 73 13.28 -8.14 6.04
C ARG A 73 14.29 -7.23 6.74
N ARG A 74 14.76 -6.18 6.07
CA ARG A 74 15.74 -5.25 6.64
C ARG A 74 15.16 -4.52 7.84
N VAL A 75 13.90 -4.10 7.75
CA VAL A 75 13.21 -3.44 8.86
C VAL A 75 12.98 -4.42 10.00
N ALA A 76 12.49 -5.64 9.73
CA ALA A 76 12.30 -6.67 10.75
C ALA A 76 13.61 -6.96 11.51
N ALA A 77 14.72 -7.15 10.80
CA ALA A 77 16.03 -7.37 11.40
C ALA A 77 16.52 -6.18 12.24
N THR A 78 16.27 -4.95 11.80
CA THR A 78 16.67 -3.74 12.53
C THR A 78 15.87 -3.54 13.82
N LEU A 79 14.60 -3.95 13.81
CA LEU A 79 13.70 -3.87 14.96
C LEU A 79 13.76 -5.10 15.88
N GLY A 80 14.59 -6.11 15.55
CA GLY A 80 14.69 -7.35 16.30
C GLY A 80 13.39 -8.16 16.31
N GLU A 81 12.58 -8.03 15.26
CA GLU A 81 11.31 -8.75 15.16
C GLU A 81 11.52 -10.16 14.64
N GLU A 82 10.98 -11.13 15.37
CA GLU A 82 10.92 -12.50 14.89
C GLU A 82 9.69 -12.73 14.00
N ASP A 83 9.77 -13.73 13.12
CA ASP A 83 8.68 -14.17 12.25
C ASP A 83 7.44 -14.67 13.03
N SER A 84 7.59 -14.90 14.34
CA SER A 84 6.55 -15.34 15.28
C SER A 84 5.70 -14.21 15.85
N MET A 85 6.07 -12.94 15.62
CA MET A 85 5.32 -11.79 16.15
C MET A 85 3.90 -11.72 15.60
N ASP A 86 2.94 -11.52 16.50
CA ASP A 86 1.53 -11.37 16.16
C ASP A 86 1.28 -10.09 15.35
N GLU A 87 0.67 -10.24 14.16
CA GLU A 87 0.22 -9.12 13.34
C GLU A 87 -0.81 -8.25 14.07
N GLY A 88 -1.60 -8.84 14.98
CA GLY A 88 -2.56 -8.13 15.82
C GLY A 88 -1.91 -7.05 16.68
N GLN A 89 -0.70 -7.31 17.20
CA GLN A 89 0.03 -6.34 18.02
C GLN A 89 0.43 -5.09 17.22
N LEU A 90 0.81 -5.24 15.95
CA LEU A 90 1.16 -4.10 15.08
C LEU A 90 -0.05 -3.16 14.87
N TRP A 91 -1.25 -3.73 14.72
CA TRP A 91 -2.47 -2.94 14.58
C TRP A 91 -2.88 -2.23 15.87
N ILE A 92 -2.70 -2.89 17.02
CA ILE A 92 -2.91 -2.29 18.34
C ILE A 92 -1.97 -1.09 18.52
N ASP A 93 -0.70 -1.25 18.18
CA ASP A 93 0.32 -0.19 18.26
C ASP A 93 -0.03 1.01 17.35
N ILE A 94 -0.52 0.75 16.14
CA ILE A 94 -0.99 1.83 15.24
C ILE A 94 -2.20 2.55 15.85
N LYS A 95 -3.17 1.82 16.39
CA LYS A 95 -4.38 2.40 17.00
C LYS A 95 -4.08 3.16 18.29
N SER A 96 -3.05 2.77 19.03
CA SER A 96 -2.58 3.49 20.23
C SER A 96 -1.74 4.73 19.89
N GLY A 97 -1.43 4.95 18.61
CA GLY A 97 -0.68 6.12 18.14
C GLY A 97 0.84 5.99 18.27
N LYS A 98 1.37 4.78 18.51
CA LYS A 98 2.82 4.55 18.55
C LYS A 98 3.44 4.94 17.22
N GLN A 99 4.45 5.79 17.24
CA GLN A 99 5.17 6.19 16.03
C GLN A 99 6.17 5.12 15.61
N PHE A 100 6.30 4.87 14.31
CA PHE A 100 7.28 3.94 13.75
C PHE A 100 8.37 4.67 12.97
N ASP A 101 9.63 4.24 13.13
CA ASP A 101 10.79 4.82 12.45
C ASP A 101 10.83 4.47 10.95
N TYR A 102 10.21 3.35 10.58
CA TYR A 102 10.15 2.85 9.21
C TYR A 102 8.71 2.85 8.69
N PRO A 103 8.45 3.47 7.52
CA PRO A 103 7.10 3.54 6.99
C PRO A 103 6.59 2.17 6.54
N ARG A 104 5.28 1.97 6.61
CA ARG A 104 4.65 0.92 5.79
C ARG A 104 4.64 1.38 4.33
N LEU A 105 4.76 0.46 3.38
CA LEU A 105 4.76 0.77 1.95
C LEU A 105 3.50 0.19 1.30
N LEU A 106 2.80 1.00 0.53
CA LEU A 106 1.71 0.55 -0.33
C LEU A 106 2.15 0.71 -1.78
N PHE A 107 2.35 -0.40 -2.47
CA PHE A 107 2.62 -0.41 -3.90
C PHE A 107 1.31 -0.45 -4.68
N ILE A 108 1.09 0.54 -5.55
CA ILE A 108 0.05 0.54 -6.56
C ILE A 108 0.70 0.22 -7.90
N ILE A 109 0.40 -0.97 -8.42
CA ILE A 109 0.90 -1.44 -9.70
C ILE A 109 -0.22 -1.28 -10.73
N THR A 110 0.08 -0.56 -11.81
CA THR A 110 -0.87 -0.24 -12.87
C THR A 110 -0.45 -0.87 -14.18
N GLY A 111 -1.43 -1.27 -15.00
CA GLY A 111 -1.21 -1.76 -16.36
C GLY A 111 -1.78 -3.15 -16.63
N LYS A 112 -1.57 -3.65 -17.84
CA LYS A 112 -2.13 -4.91 -18.36
C LYS A 112 -1.16 -5.57 -19.31
N GLY A 113 -1.00 -6.88 -19.12
CA GLY A 113 -0.31 -7.75 -20.05
C GLY A 113 -0.31 -9.21 -19.59
N PRO A 114 0.36 -10.08 -20.36
CA PRO A 114 0.26 -11.54 -20.21
C PRO A 114 0.79 -12.06 -18.88
N ASP A 115 1.86 -11.48 -18.33
CA ASP A 115 2.52 -11.99 -17.12
C ASP A 115 1.89 -11.47 -15.81
N ARG A 116 0.87 -10.61 -15.89
CA ARG A 116 0.23 -10.01 -14.71
C ARG A 116 -0.18 -11.06 -13.67
N LYS A 117 -0.89 -12.11 -14.10
CA LYS A 117 -1.36 -13.17 -13.20
C LYS A 117 -0.20 -13.92 -12.53
N LYS A 118 0.87 -14.17 -13.27
CA LYS A 118 2.09 -14.84 -12.75
C LYS A 118 2.69 -14.04 -11.59
N TYR A 119 2.86 -12.73 -11.75
CA TYR A 119 3.41 -11.87 -10.69
C TYR A 119 2.42 -11.65 -9.54
N GLU A 120 1.12 -11.54 -9.84
CA GLU A 120 0.06 -11.51 -8.82
C GLU A 120 0.08 -12.76 -7.91
N GLU A 121 0.35 -13.94 -8.47
CA GLU A 121 0.54 -15.16 -7.69
C GLU A 121 1.84 -15.17 -6.88
N GLN A 122 2.92 -14.57 -7.41
CA GLN A 122 4.15 -14.38 -6.64
C GLN A 122 3.92 -13.44 -5.45
N ILE A 123 3.25 -12.31 -5.66
CA ILE A 123 2.87 -11.36 -4.61
C ILE A 123 2.10 -12.07 -3.49
N LYS A 124 1.11 -12.90 -3.82
CA LYS A 124 0.33 -13.67 -2.82
C LYS A 124 1.15 -14.63 -1.97
N ARG A 125 2.31 -15.09 -2.48
CA ARG A 125 3.21 -15.99 -1.77
C ARG A 125 4.19 -15.26 -0.85
N LEU A 126 4.36 -13.94 -1.04
CA LEU A 126 5.21 -13.14 -0.16
C LEU A 126 4.50 -12.95 1.19
N LYS A 127 5.25 -13.19 2.26
CA LYS A 127 4.82 -12.86 3.63
C LYS A 127 5.51 -11.56 4.00
N LEU A 128 4.80 -10.45 3.85
CA LEU A 128 5.30 -9.10 4.10
C LEU A 128 4.47 -8.47 5.21
N ARG A 129 5.13 -7.87 6.20
CA ARG A 129 4.44 -7.24 7.34
C ARG A 129 4.18 -5.76 7.12
N ARG A 130 5.07 -5.10 6.40
CA ARG A 130 5.11 -3.64 6.20
C ARG A 130 4.81 -3.23 4.79
N VAL A 131 4.71 -4.17 3.86
CA VAL A 131 4.48 -3.89 2.45
C VAL A 131 3.19 -4.55 1.99
N ALA A 132 2.34 -3.78 1.30
CA ALA A 132 1.22 -4.34 0.53
C ALA A 132 1.33 -3.94 -0.94
N PHE A 133 0.73 -4.78 -1.77
CA PHE A 133 0.57 -4.54 -3.19
C PHE A 133 -0.92 -4.41 -3.55
N ARG A 134 -1.20 -3.55 -4.52
CA ARG A 134 -2.48 -3.45 -5.22
C ARG A 134 -2.20 -3.37 -6.71
N THR A 135 -2.71 -4.34 -7.44
CA THR A 135 -2.72 -4.29 -8.89
C THR A 135 -4.06 -3.74 -9.34
N MET A 136 -4.06 -2.77 -10.24
CA MET A 136 -5.30 -2.30 -10.85
C MET A 136 -5.14 -1.98 -12.33
N TRP A 137 -6.22 -2.15 -13.06
CA TRP A 137 -6.36 -1.54 -14.36
C TRP A 137 -6.94 -0.13 -14.18
N LEU A 138 -6.39 0.84 -14.90
CA LEU A 138 -6.90 2.20 -14.93
C LEU A 138 -7.26 2.53 -16.37
N ALA A 139 -8.43 3.13 -16.55
CA ALA A 139 -8.73 3.80 -17.79
C ALA A 139 -7.84 5.05 -17.93
N SER A 140 -7.60 5.51 -19.16
CA SER A 140 -6.78 6.69 -19.45
C SER A 140 -7.23 7.93 -18.67
N GLU A 141 -8.53 8.05 -18.45
CA GLU A 141 -9.18 9.18 -17.79
C GLU A 141 -8.94 9.19 -16.27
N ASP A 142 -8.70 8.02 -15.67
CA ASP A 142 -8.47 7.86 -14.23
C ASP A 142 -7.00 8.05 -13.83
N TYR A 143 -6.08 7.99 -14.79
CA TYR A 143 -4.64 8.08 -14.53
C TYR A 143 -4.21 9.46 -13.97
N PRO A 144 -4.66 10.61 -14.52
CA PRO A 144 -4.35 11.92 -13.95
C PRO A 144 -4.91 12.11 -12.53
N LEU A 145 -6.06 11.50 -12.22
CA LEU A 145 -6.64 11.55 -10.88
C LEU A 145 -5.75 10.81 -9.87
N LEU A 146 -5.28 9.62 -10.23
CA LEU A 146 -4.38 8.85 -9.40
C LEU A 146 -3.02 9.54 -9.18
N LEU A 147 -2.45 10.11 -10.24
CA LEU A 147 -1.23 10.93 -10.13
C LEU A 147 -1.47 12.19 -9.28
N GLY A 148 -2.62 12.85 -9.45
CA GLY A 148 -3.02 13.99 -8.64
C GLY A 148 -3.14 13.64 -7.16
N MET A 149 -3.62 12.44 -6.82
CA MET A 149 -3.68 11.94 -5.44
C MET A 149 -2.30 11.71 -4.83
N LEU A 150 -1.37 11.12 -5.59
CA LEU A 150 0.03 10.96 -5.15
C LEU A 150 0.68 12.30 -4.82
N VAL A 151 0.55 13.25 -5.75
CA VAL A 151 1.17 14.57 -5.64
C VAL A 151 0.53 15.36 -4.49
N THR A 152 -0.80 15.37 -4.37
CA THR A 152 -1.49 16.08 -3.26
C THR A 152 -1.25 15.45 -1.89
N CYS A 153 -0.92 14.14 -1.83
CA CYS A 153 -0.52 13.49 -0.57
C CYS A 153 0.95 13.72 -0.19
N GLN A 154 1.81 14.15 -1.13
CA GLN A 154 3.22 14.49 -0.89
C GLN A 154 3.48 15.99 -0.78
N ASN A 155 2.69 16.85 -1.43
CA ASN A 155 2.92 18.30 -1.56
C ASN A 155 2.60 19.16 -0.32
N ASN A 156 2.57 18.58 0.88
CA ASN A 156 2.67 19.36 2.12
C ASN A 156 4.04 19.22 2.80
N LEU A 157 5.08 18.85 2.02
CA LEU A 157 6.47 18.85 2.48
C LEU A 157 7.39 19.84 1.76
N ILE A 158 6.90 20.70 0.85
CA ILE A 158 7.70 21.80 0.30
C ILE A 158 6.80 23.03 0.05
N LEU A 159 6.71 23.89 1.07
CA LEU A 159 7.04 25.32 1.07
C LEU A 159 7.10 25.81 2.52
#